data_AF-A0A418RT52-F1
#
_entry.id   AF-A0A418RT52-F1
#
_cell.length_a   1.000
_cell.length_b   1.000
_cell.length_c   1.000
_cell.angle_alpha   90.00
_cell.angle_beta   90.00
_cell.angle_gamma   90.00
#
_symmetry.space_group_name_H-M   'P 1'
#
loop_
_entity.id
_entity.type
_entity.pdbx_description
1 polymer ?
#
loop_
_entity_poly.entity_id
_entity_poly.type
_entity_poly.pdbx_seq_one_letter_code
_entity_poly.pdbx_strand_id
1 'polypeptide(L)'
;MKSSERRKFMKIMGSSAIAAAALPNSISKALAIPAHNRTGTIADVEHIIILTQENQSFDHYFGTLKGVRGFSDPRAVKLPNGRPVWYQPNPTDPFGLGVSELPPFRINATSLGLE
;
A
#
# COMPACT_ATOMS: atom_id res chain seq x y z
N MET A 1 -0.13 -26.84 6.52
CA MET A 1 1.32 -26.48 6.55
C MET A 1 1.66 -25.90 7.92
N LYS A 2 2.57 -26.53 8.68
CA LYS A 2 2.95 -26.10 10.05
C LYS A 2 3.73 -24.76 10.00
N SER A 3 3.56 -23.89 10.99
CA SER A 3 4.16 -22.54 11.09
C SER A 3 5.70 -22.53 10.92
N SER A 4 6.38 -23.58 11.40
CA SER A 4 7.83 -23.77 11.27
C SER A 4 8.28 -23.88 9.80
N GLU A 5 7.50 -24.55 8.95
CA GLU A 5 7.82 -24.78 7.54
C GLU A 5 7.74 -23.47 6.73
N ARG A 6 6.75 -22.61 7.01
CA ARG A 6 6.64 -21.29 6.36
C ARG A 6 7.82 -20.39 6.72
N ARG A 7 8.23 -20.37 7.99
CA ARG A 7 9.37 -19.57 8.44
C ARG A 7 10.69 -20.07 7.86
N LYS A 8 10.85 -21.39 7.72
CA LYS A 8 12.03 -22.01 7.10
C LYS A 8 12.09 -21.72 5.60
N PHE A 9 10.96 -21.82 4.90
CA PHE A 9 10.82 -21.44 3.49
C PHE A 9 11.14 -19.96 3.25
N MET A 10 10.60 -19.04 4.07
CA MET A 10 10.90 -17.60 3.97
C MET A 10 12.36 -17.27 4.26
N LYS A 11 13.02 -18.02 5.15
CA LYS A 11 14.47 -17.87 5.39
C LYS A 11 15.31 -18.35 4.21
N ILE A 12 14.90 -19.43 3.54
CA ILE A 12 15.56 -19.95 2.33
C ILE A 12 15.34 -19.02 1.13
N MET A 13 14.16 -18.40 1.03
CA MET A 13 13.90 -17.37 0.00
C MET A 13 14.55 -16.01 0.33
N GLY A 14 14.78 -15.73 1.62
CA GLY A 14 15.43 -14.50 2.11
C GLY A 14 16.96 -14.54 2.08
N SER A 15 17.59 -15.70 1.82
CA SER A 15 19.01 -15.75 1.45
C SER A 15 19.19 -15.10 0.08
N SER A 16 19.86 -13.95 0.07
CA SER A 16 20.10 -13.01 -1.02
C SER A 16 20.61 -13.59 -2.35
N ALA A 17 21.03 -14.85 -2.39
CA ALA A 17 21.54 -15.52 -3.58
C ALA A 17 20.45 -15.90 -4.61
N ILE A 18 19.23 -16.27 -4.18
CA ILE A 18 18.16 -16.70 -5.11
C ILE A 18 17.37 -15.51 -5.67
N ALA A 19 17.16 -14.46 -4.86
CA ALA A 19 16.48 -13.24 -5.29
C ALA A 19 17.29 -12.45 -6.36
N ALA A 20 18.62 -12.53 -6.33
CA ALA A 20 19.49 -11.92 -7.33
C ALA A 20 19.32 -12.56 -8.73
N ALA A 21 18.96 -13.84 -8.81
CA ALA A 21 18.77 -14.56 -10.07
C ALA A 21 17.41 -14.29 -10.75
N ALA A 22 16.45 -13.70 -10.02
CA ALA A 22 15.13 -13.34 -10.53
C ALA A 22 15.03 -11.87 -10.99
N LEU A 23 16.10 -11.09 -10.82
CA LEU A 23 16.16 -9.71 -11.27
C LEU A 23 16.39 -9.67 -12.80
N PRO A 24 15.54 -8.95 -13.56
CA PRO A 24 15.82 -8.66 -14.96
C PRO A 24 17.24 -8.13 -15.14
N ASN A 25 17.93 -8.55 -16.20
CA ASN A 25 19.32 -8.17 -16.48
C ASN A 25 19.57 -6.65 -16.43
N SER A 26 18.56 -5.82 -16.72
CA SER A 26 18.62 -4.36 -16.60
C SER A 26 18.80 -3.89 -15.15
N ILE A 27 18.08 -4.49 -14.20
CA ILE A 27 18.15 -4.11 -12.79
C ILE A 27 19.45 -4.64 -12.16
N SER A 28 19.88 -5.86 -12.52
CA SER A 28 21.19 -6.38 -12.08
C SER A 28 22.35 -5.52 -12.57
N LYS A 29 22.29 -5.03 -13.81
CA LYS A 29 23.25 -4.04 -14.33
C LYS A 29 23.17 -2.72 -13.58
N ALA A 30 21.97 -2.23 -13.30
CA ALA A 30 21.79 -0.97 -12.57
C ALA A 30 22.31 -1.03 -11.13
N LEU A 31 22.13 -2.14 -10.41
CA LEU A 31 22.68 -2.36 -9.07
C LEU A 31 24.20 -2.47 -9.05
N ALA A 32 24.81 -2.94 -10.13
CA ALA A 32 26.26 -3.06 -10.25
C ALA A 32 26.95 -1.72 -10.54
N ILE A 33 26.20 -0.68 -10.90
CA ILE A 33 26.74 0.67 -11.06
C ILE A 33 27.04 1.22 -9.66
N PRO A 34 28.31 1.52 -9.34
CA PRO A 34 28.64 2.12 -8.05
C PRO A 34 27.91 3.46 -7.93
N ALA A 35 27.33 3.73 -6.75
CA ALA A 35 26.72 5.01 -6.48
C ALA A 35 27.75 6.13 -6.70
N HIS A 36 27.37 7.16 -7.46
CA HIS A 36 28.24 8.27 -7.79
C HIS A 36 28.39 9.17 -6.54
N ASN A 37 29.38 8.85 -5.71
CA ASN A 37 29.66 9.54 -4.45
C ASN A 37 30.95 10.36 -4.60
N ARG A 38 30.83 11.61 -5.04
CA ARG A 38 31.99 12.50 -5.22
C ARG A 38 32.44 13.12 -3.89
N THR A 39 31.48 13.57 -3.08
CA THR A 39 31.71 14.20 -1.76
C THR A 39 31.04 13.44 -0.62
N GLY A 40 30.09 12.55 -0.91
CA GLY A 40 29.31 11.84 0.11
C GLY A 40 28.27 12.72 0.81
N THR A 41 27.99 13.91 0.26
CA THR A 41 27.02 14.86 0.80
C THR A 41 25.82 15.01 -0.14
N ILE A 42 24.77 15.71 0.30
CA ILE A 42 23.59 16.01 -0.55
C ILE A 42 23.97 16.80 -1.82
N ALA A 43 25.14 17.44 -1.85
CA ALA A 43 25.67 18.16 -3.01
C ALA A 43 26.03 17.24 -4.20
N ASP A 44 26.02 15.91 -4.00
CA ASP A 44 26.21 14.93 -5.07
C ASP A 44 24.90 14.59 -5.81
N VAL A 45 23.74 15.09 -5.37
CA VAL A 45 22.44 14.89 -6.05
C VAL A 45 22.34 15.83 -7.26
N GLU A 46 22.46 15.27 -8.47
CA GLU A 46 22.39 16.04 -9.71
C GLU A 46 20.96 16.25 -10.24
N HIS A 47 20.08 15.25 -10.02
CA HIS A 47 18.72 15.26 -10.57
C HIS A 47 17.71 14.78 -9.53
N ILE A 48 16.64 15.57 -9.35
CA ILE A 48 15.47 15.18 -8.55
C ILE A 48 14.33 14.90 -9.52
N ILE A 49 13.91 13.64 -9.59
CA ILE A 49 12.74 13.24 -10.38
C ILE A 49 11.55 13.17 -9.42
N ILE A 50 10.63 14.12 -9.55
CA ILE A 50 9.39 14.14 -8.77
C ILE A 50 8.32 13.43 -9.59
N LEU A 51 8.02 12.19 -9.20
CA LEU A 51 6.90 11.44 -9.77
C LEU A 51 5.62 11.84 -9.04
N THR A 52 4.85 12.73 -9.65
CA THR A 52 3.50 13.04 -9.19
C THR A 52 2.56 11.94 -9.67
N GLN A 53 2.03 11.15 -8.74
CA GLN A 53 0.91 10.27 -9.02
C GLN A 53 -0.39 11.08 -9.11
N GLU A 54 -1.45 10.44 -9.61
CA GLU A 54 -2.77 11.05 -9.70
C GLU A 54 -3.28 11.59 -8.35
N ASN A 55 -4.35 12.39 -8.42
CA ASN A 55 -5.07 13.02 -7.30
C ASN A 55 -5.80 12.00 -6.40
N GLN A 56 -5.08 11.00 -5.90
CA GLN A 56 -5.58 10.05 -4.92
C GLN A 56 -4.99 10.37 -3.55
N SER A 57 -5.86 10.38 -2.54
CA SER A 57 -5.46 10.70 -1.17
C SER A 57 -4.47 9.67 -0.64
N PHE A 58 -3.63 10.09 0.31
CA PHE A 58 -2.69 9.19 0.99
C PHE A 58 -3.40 7.97 1.59
N ASP A 59 -4.58 8.19 2.19
CA ASP A 59 -5.37 7.12 2.80
C ASP A 59 -5.91 6.11 1.78
N HIS A 60 -6.08 6.51 0.51
CA HIS A 60 -6.44 5.57 -0.56
C HIS A 60 -5.32 4.55 -0.82
N TYR A 61 -4.07 5.00 -0.89
CA TYR A 61 -2.93 4.10 -1.17
C TYR A 61 -2.42 3.38 0.08
N PHE A 62 -2.39 4.09 1.20
CA PHE A 62 -1.65 3.66 2.38
C PHE A 62 -2.50 3.67 3.65
N GLY A 63 -3.81 3.92 3.59
CA GLY A 63 -4.66 3.99 4.78
C GLY A 63 -4.72 2.72 5.63
N THR A 64 -4.27 1.58 5.07
CA THR A 64 -4.15 0.29 5.77
C THR A 64 -2.71 -0.15 6.03
N LEU A 65 -1.71 0.66 5.63
CA LEU A 65 -0.30 0.33 5.82
C LEU A 65 0.05 0.34 7.33
N LYS A 66 0.88 -0.61 7.76
CA LYS A 66 1.29 -0.68 9.17
C LYS A 66 2.17 0.52 9.52
N GLY A 67 1.84 1.21 10.61
CA GLY A 67 2.63 2.33 11.13
C GLY A 67 2.15 3.72 10.71
N VAL A 68 1.18 3.81 9.79
CA VAL A 68 0.45 5.05 9.54
C VAL A 68 -0.83 5.10 10.35
N ARG A 69 -1.30 6.31 10.68
CA ARG A 69 -2.57 6.50 11.38
C ARG A 69 -3.73 5.96 10.56
N GLY A 70 -3.74 6.27 9.26
CA GLY A 70 -4.67 5.75 8.27
C GLY A 70 -6.14 5.86 8.70
N PHE A 71 -6.91 4.80 8.42
CA PHE A 71 -8.33 4.75 8.78
C PHE A 71 -8.61 4.63 10.29
N SER A 72 -7.57 4.47 11.12
CA SER A 72 -7.68 4.43 12.58
C SER A 72 -7.29 5.76 13.24
N ASP A 73 -7.17 6.86 12.49
CA ASP A 73 -6.85 8.17 13.06
C ASP A 73 -7.94 8.63 14.06
N PRO A 74 -7.62 8.80 15.36
CA PRO A 74 -8.58 9.25 16.36
C PRO A 74 -9.08 10.68 16.14
N ARG A 75 -8.39 11.47 15.30
CA ARG A 75 -8.73 12.86 14.97
C ARG A 75 -9.38 13.00 13.59
N ALA A 76 -9.77 11.90 12.94
CA ALA A 76 -10.52 11.97 11.70
C ALA A 76 -11.81 12.80 11.89
N VAL A 77 -12.16 13.59 10.87
CA VAL A 77 -13.43 14.34 10.87
C VAL A 77 -14.59 13.37 11.05
N LYS A 78 -15.46 13.66 12.02
CA LYS A 78 -16.66 12.86 12.26
C LYS A 78 -17.84 13.46 11.51
N LEU A 79 -18.60 12.60 10.86
CA LEU A 79 -19.88 12.93 10.27
C LEU A 79 -20.94 13.06 11.38
N PRO A 80 -22.12 13.65 11.09
CA PRO A 80 -23.21 13.78 12.07
C PRO A 80 -23.68 12.44 12.68
N ASN A 81 -23.46 11.33 11.98
CA ASN A 81 -23.74 9.97 12.47
C ASN A 81 -22.68 9.44 13.47
N GLY A 82 -21.69 10.25 13.84
CA GLY A 82 -20.62 9.92 14.78
C GLY A 82 -19.47 9.10 14.19
N ARG A 83 -19.56 8.66 12.93
CA ARG A 83 -18.53 7.86 12.27
C ARG A 83 -17.48 8.75 11.60
N PRO A 84 -16.23 8.26 11.44
CA PRO A 84 -15.21 8.96 10.66
C PRO A 84 -15.66 9.15 9.20
N VAL A 85 -15.20 10.22 8.56
CA VAL A 85 -15.46 10.57 7.15
C VAL A 85 -15.15 9.44 6.14
N TRP A 86 -14.33 8.48 6.54
CA TRP A 86 -13.98 7.29 5.77
C TRP A 86 -15.17 6.35 5.54
N TYR A 87 -16.18 6.42 6.40
CA TYR A 87 -17.43 5.66 6.28
C TYR A 87 -18.46 6.51 5.56
N GLN A 88 -18.65 6.26 4.26
CA GLN A 88 -19.47 7.10 3.40
C GLN A 88 -20.94 6.66 3.45
N PRO A 89 -21.88 7.52 3.88
CA PRO A 89 -23.30 7.19 3.84
C PRO A 89 -23.75 6.84 2.41
N ASN A 90 -24.52 5.76 2.27
CA ASN A 90 -25.00 5.25 0.99
C ASN A 90 -26.54 5.18 0.98
N PRO A 91 -27.24 6.33 1.02
CA PRO A 91 -28.69 6.37 1.21
C PRO A 91 -29.49 5.88 -0.02
N THR A 92 -28.93 6.03 -1.22
CA THR A 92 -29.61 5.67 -2.48
C THR A 92 -29.20 4.30 -3.01
N ASP A 93 -28.23 3.65 -2.38
CA ASP A 93 -27.61 2.39 -2.81
C ASP A 93 -27.53 2.20 -4.34
N PRO A 94 -26.85 3.11 -5.06
CA PRO A 94 -26.83 3.09 -6.52
C PRO A 94 -26.11 1.87 -7.10
N PHE A 95 -25.42 1.09 -6.26
CA PHE A 95 -24.67 -0.10 -6.64
C PHE A 95 -25.34 -1.40 -6.16
N GLY A 96 -26.53 -1.34 -5.53
CA GLY A 96 -27.26 -2.52 -5.07
C GLY A 96 -26.55 -3.35 -4.00
N LEU A 97 -25.66 -2.72 -3.24
CA LEU A 97 -24.80 -3.41 -2.28
C LEU A 97 -25.52 -3.79 -0.99
N GLY A 98 -26.75 -3.32 -0.79
CA GLY A 98 -27.56 -3.60 0.40
C GLY A 98 -26.97 -3.00 1.69
N VAL A 99 -26.02 -2.07 1.55
CA VAL A 99 -25.37 -1.40 2.68
C VAL A 99 -25.74 0.07 2.72
N SER A 100 -26.19 0.53 3.90
CA SER A 100 -26.50 1.93 4.16
C SER A 100 -25.24 2.81 4.29
N GLU A 101 -24.06 2.20 4.27
CA GLU A 101 -22.78 2.86 4.43
C GLU A 101 -21.65 2.07 3.75
N LEU A 102 -20.78 2.78 3.04
CA LEU A 102 -19.60 2.24 2.39
C LEU A 102 -18.38 2.41 3.30
N PRO A 103 -17.74 1.32 3.75
CA PRO A 103 -16.51 1.40 4.52
C PRO A 103 -15.32 1.74 3.61
N PRO A 104 -14.21 2.24 4.19
CA PRO A 104 -13.01 2.60 3.42
C PRO A 104 -12.22 1.39 2.88
N PHE A 105 -12.59 0.18 3.30
CA PHE A 105 -12.00 -1.07 2.83
C PHE A 105 -13.04 -1.87 2.06
N ARG A 106 -12.57 -2.74 1.16
CA ARG A 106 -13.46 -3.61 0.38
C ARG A 106 -14.29 -4.47 1.33
N ILE A 107 -15.61 -4.42 1.16
CA ILE A 107 -16.51 -5.36 1.81
C ILE A 107 -16.30 -6.71 1.13
N ASN A 108 -16.00 -7.74 1.91
CA ASN A 108 -15.98 -9.11 1.42
C ASN A 108 -17.40 -9.68 1.57
N ALA A 109 -18.28 -9.35 0.63
CA ALA A 109 -19.63 -9.90 0.59
C ALA A 109 -19.64 -11.14 -0.32
N THR A 110 -20.20 -12.24 0.16
CA THR A 110 -20.41 -13.49 -0.59
C THR A 110 -21.47 -13.36 -1.69
N SER A 111 -22.25 -12.28 -1.70
CA SER A 111 -23.14 -11.88 -2.78
C SER A 111 -23.17 -10.35 -2.85
N LEU A 112 -22.92 -9.81 -4.05
CA LEU A 112 -22.90 -8.37 -4.35
C LEU A 112 -24.26 -7.86 -4.87
N GLY A 113 -25.35 -8.62 -4.65
CA GLY A 113 -26.68 -8.21 -5.11
C GLY A 113 -26.84 -8.17 -6.64
N LEU A 114 -25.92 -8.77 -7.39
CA LEU A 114 -26.02 -8.95 -8.84
C LEU A 114 -26.78 -10.26 -9.11
N GLU A 115 -28.12 -10.20 -9.08
CA GLU A 115 -29.00 -11.16 -9.78
C GLU A 115 -29.71 -10.48 -10.95
#